data_AF-A0A949CJ85-F1
#
_entry.id   AF-A0A949CJ85-F1
#
_cell.length_a   1.000
_cell.length_b   1.000
_cell.length_c   1.000
_cell.angle_alpha   90.00
_cell.angle_beta   90.00
_cell.angle_gamma   90.00
#
_symmetry.space_group_name_H-M   'P 1'
#
loop_
_entity.id
_entity.type
_entity.pdbx_description
1 polymer ?
#
loop_
_entity_poly.entity_id
_entity_poly.type
_entity_poly.pdbx_seq_one_letter_code
_entity_poly.pdbx_strand_id
1 'polypeptide(L)'
;MAIPLLEKSVKLNSKDPAAWFGLGQAKSFAEDFSGADEAFHKVIEIAGNSNIGEAARAELTKLAESQLRKSGVRGNRPDALMYCLSALEKFSKLSDDELKPILYEIAMAGEKGFDINNPDKRYTFKSIEGDFSGLQAVCYMYTASQRLLPGQNLGIDLSREYAKALSLFKGSSP
;
A
#
# COMPACT_ATOMS: atom_id res chain seq x y z
N MET A 1 -17.74 -14.77 20.65
CA MET A 1 -17.66 -16.07 21.35
C MET A 1 -17.48 -17.29 20.44
N ALA A 2 -17.12 -17.13 19.14
CA ALA A 2 -17.01 -18.28 18.22
C ALA A 2 -15.67 -19.03 18.28
N ILE A 3 -14.56 -18.31 18.52
CA ILE A 3 -13.20 -18.87 18.52
C ILE A 3 -13.03 -20.07 19.48
N PRO A 4 -13.38 -20.00 20.78
CA PRO A 4 -13.13 -21.12 21.70
C PRO A 4 -13.93 -22.39 21.34
N LEU A 5 -15.11 -22.23 20.73
CA LEU A 5 -15.91 -23.36 20.24
C LEU A 5 -15.25 -24.01 19.03
N LEU A 6 -14.74 -23.20 18.10
CA LEU A 6 -14.04 -23.67 16.91
C LEU A 6 -12.70 -24.33 17.27
N GLU A 7 -11.96 -23.79 18.23
CA GLU A 7 -10.73 -24.41 18.76
C GLU A 7 -10.99 -25.78 19.39
N LYS A 8 -12.10 -25.93 20.13
CA LYS A 8 -12.51 -27.23 20.65
C LYS A 8 -12.91 -28.18 19.51
N SER A 9 -13.60 -27.68 18.49
CA SER A 9 -14.02 -28.46 17.33
C SER A 9 -12.82 -29.06 16.59
N VAL A 10 -11.81 -28.25 16.25
CA VAL A 10 -10.62 -28.71 15.52
C VAL A 10 -9.73 -29.64 16.36
N LYS A 11 -9.78 -29.54 17.69
CA LYS A 11 -9.13 -30.52 18.60
C LYS A 11 -9.82 -31.88 18.59
N LEU A 12 -11.16 -31.90 18.51
CA LEU A 12 -11.94 -33.13 18.47
C LEU A 12 -11.91 -33.80 17.09
N ASN A 13 -11.90 -33.00 16.03
CA ASN A 13 -11.76 -33.48 14.66
C ASN A 13 -10.75 -32.61 13.88
N SER A 14 -9.48 -33.00 13.93
CA SER A 14 -8.40 -32.27 13.27
C SER A 14 -8.40 -32.40 11.75
N LYS A 15 -9.24 -33.28 11.18
CA LYS A 15 -9.34 -33.53 9.74
C LYS A 15 -10.57 -32.86 9.10
N ASP A 16 -11.28 -32.00 9.83
CA ASP A 16 -12.41 -31.24 9.29
C ASP A 16 -11.94 -29.89 8.71
N PRO A 17 -11.85 -29.74 7.39
CA PRO A 17 -11.42 -28.49 6.77
C PRO A 17 -12.43 -27.34 6.99
N ALA A 18 -13.72 -27.63 7.20
CA ALA A 18 -14.72 -26.60 7.45
C ALA A 18 -14.57 -25.99 8.85
N ALA A 19 -14.26 -26.81 9.86
CA ALA A 19 -13.96 -26.34 11.21
C ALA A 19 -12.71 -25.44 11.23
N TRP A 20 -11.65 -25.83 10.52
CA TRP A 20 -10.44 -25.01 10.37
C TRP A 20 -10.69 -23.71 9.60
N PHE A 21 -11.50 -23.75 8.54
CA PHE A 21 -11.86 -22.56 7.77
C PHE A 21 -12.69 -21.57 8.60
N GLY A 22 -13.66 -22.07 9.37
CA GLY A 22 -14.43 -21.27 10.33
C GLY A 22 -13.55 -20.65 11.41
N LEU A 23 -12.57 -21.40 11.94
CA LEU A 23 -11.60 -20.90 12.91
C LEU A 23 -10.75 -19.76 12.32
N GLY A 24 -10.24 -19.94 11.10
CA GLY A 24 -9.46 -18.93 10.38
C GLY A 24 -10.23 -17.62 10.19
N GLN A 25 -11.50 -17.70 9.76
CA GLN A 25 -12.37 -16.52 9.64
C GLN A 25 -12.60 -15.86 11.00
N ALA A 26 -12.95 -16.62 12.03
CA ALA A 26 -13.23 -16.07 13.36
C ALA A 26 -12.00 -15.36 13.96
N LYS A 27 -10.80 -15.92 13.77
CA LYS A 27 -9.54 -15.31 14.19
C LYS A 27 -9.18 -14.06 13.37
N SER A 28 -9.43 -14.09 12.05
CA SER A 28 -9.26 -12.93 11.17
C SER A 28 -10.13 -11.75 11.62
N PHE A 29 -11.41 -11.99 11.95
CA PHE A 29 -12.31 -10.97 12.49
C PHE A 29 -11.88 -10.45 13.87
N ALA A 30 -11.19 -11.27 14.66
CA ALA A 30 -10.62 -10.87 15.94
C ALA A 30 -9.22 -10.22 15.80
N GLU A 31 -8.76 -9.97 14.58
CA GLU A 31 -7.43 -9.43 14.25
C GLU A 31 -6.25 -10.30 14.73
N ASP A 32 -6.50 -11.55 15.11
CA ASP A 32 -5.47 -12.57 15.32
C ASP A 32 -5.04 -13.14 13.97
N PHE A 33 -4.28 -12.33 13.22
CA PHE A 33 -3.89 -12.70 11.86
C PHE A 33 -2.89 -13.88 11.82
N SER A 34 -2.07 -14.05 12.85
CA SER A 34 -1.16 -15.20 12.96
C SER A 34 -1.96 -16.49 13.14
N GLY A 35 -2.92 -16.48 14.06
CA GLY A 35 -3.76 -17.65 14.27
C GLY A 35 -4.73 -17.91 13.10
N ALA A 36 -5.13 -16.88 12.37
CA ALA A 36 -5.92 -17.03 11.14
C ALA A 36 -5.10 -17.69 10.01
N ASP A 37 -3.85 -17.25 9.83
CA ASP A 37 -2.91 -17.78 8.84
C ASP A 37 -2.67 -19.29 9.06
N GLU A 38 -2.34 -19.69 10.29
CA GLU A 38 -2.16 -21.10 10.67
C GLU A 38 -3.40 -21.95 10.36
N ALA A 39 -4.60 -21.44 10.69
CA ALA A 39 -5.85 -22.16 10.48
C ALA A 39 -6.16 -22.35 8.99
N PHE A 40 -5.97 -21.32 8.15
CA PHE A 40 -6.17 -21.45 6.70
C PHE A 40 -5.14 -22.36 6.04
N HIS A 41 -3.88 -22.35 6.50
CA HIS A 41 -2.89 -23.32 6.04
C HIS A 41 -3.29 -24.76 6.37
N LYS A 42 -3.90 -25.01 7.54
CA LYS A 42 -4.46 -26.32 7.87
C LYS A 42 -5.59 -26.76 6.94
N VAL A 43 -6.44 -25.84 6.49
CA VAL A 43 -7.45 -26.14 5.47
C VAL A 43 -6.80 -26.64 4.18
N ILE A 44 -5.74 -25.98 3.72
CA ILE A 44 -5.02 -26.35 2.49
C ILE A 44 -4.30 -27.70 2.66
N GLU A 45 -3.71 -27.95 3.83
CA GLU A 45 -3.07 -29.24 4.15
C GLU A 45 -4.05 -30.41 4.06
N ILE A 46 -5.28 -30.23 4.55
CA ILE A 46 -6.31 -31.28 4.60
C ILE A 46 -7.03 -31.42 3.25
N ALA A 47 -7.36 -30.31 2.61
CA ALA A 47 -8.33 -30.26 1.50
C ALA A 47 -7.71 -29.90 0.14
N GLY A 48 -6.41 -29.57 0.09
CA GLY A 48 -5.66 -29.35 -1.14
C GLY A 48 -6.29 -28.31 -2.07
N ASN A 49 -6.57 -28.72 -3.31
CA ASN A 49 -7.18 -27.88 -4.35
C ASN A 49 -8.71 -28.02 -4.44
N SER A 50 -9.37 -28.48 -3.39
CA SER A 50 -10.83 -28.43 -3.32
C SER A 50 -11.31 -26.98 -3.20
N ASN A 51 -12.61 -26.75 -3.42
CA ASN A 51 -13.23 -25.43 -3.30
C ASN A 51 -12.90 -24.72 -1.97
N ILE A 52 -12.85 -25.46 -0.85
CA ILE A 52 -12.54 -24.88 0.47
C ILE A 52 -11.04 -24.58 0.63
N GLY A 53 -10.17 -25.36 -0.01
CA GLY A 53 -8.74 -25.09 -0.07
C GLY A 53 -8.42 -23.87 -0.94
N GLU A 54 -9.11 -23.70 -2.06
CA GLU A 54 -9.01 -22.48 -2.88
C GLU A 54 -9.56 -21.25 -2.15
N ALA A 55 -10.68 -21.39 -1.44
CA ALA A 55 -11.21 -20.32 -0.60
C ALA A 55 -10.21 -19.92 0.51
N ALA A 56 -9.54 -20.90 1.14
CA ALA A 56 -8.51 -20.62 2.14
C ALA A 56 -7.31 -19.88 1.55
N ARG A 57 -6.86 -20.22 0.33
CA ARG A 57 -5.81 -19.47 -0.37
C ARG A 57 -6.23 -18.03 -0.66
N ALA A 58 -7.47 -17.81 -1.07
CA ALA A 58 -7.98 -16.46 -1.31
C ALA A 58 -7.97 -15.61 -0.02
N GLU A 59 -8.35 -16.20 1.12
CA GLU A 59 -8.28 -15.52 2.42
C GLU A 59 -6.83 -15.23 2.85
N LEU A 60 -5.89 -16.17 2.65
CA LEU A 60 -4.47 -15.95 2.92
C LEU A 60 -3.89 -14.79 2.09
N THR A 61 -4.27 -14.68 0.80
CA THR A 61 -3.88 -13.53 -0.03
C THR A 61 -4.39 -12.22 0.56
N LYS A 62 -5.67 -12.15 0.96
CA LYS A 62 -6.24 -10.96 1.60
C LYS A 62 -5.56 -10.62 2.92
N LEU A 63 -5.23 -11.63 3.73
CA LEU A 63 -4.50 -11.47 4.99
C LEU A 63 -3.11 -10.90 4.74
N ALA A 64 -2.35 -11.48 3.80
CA ALA A 64 -1.02 -11.00 3.44
C ALA A 64 -1.07 -9.55 2.94
N GLU A 65 -2.02 -9.21 2.07
CA GLU A 65 -2.20 -7.82 1.65
C GLU A 65 -2.57 -6.90 2.82
N SER A 66 -3.44 -7.33 3.75
CA SER A 66 -3.83 -6.55 4.93
C SER A 66 -2.66 -6.31 5.87
N GLN A 67 -1.83 -7.34 6.09
CA GLN A 67 -0.62 -7.25 6.89
C GLN A 67 0.44 -6.37 6.22
N LEU A 68 0.64 -6.47 4.90
CA LEU A 68 1.53 -5.56 4.15
C LEU A 68 1.02 -4.10 4.18
N ARG A 69 -0.32 -3.92 4.16
CA ARG A 69 -0.99 -2.62 4.36
C ARG A 69 -0.87 -2.08 5.78
N LYS A 70 -0.65 -2.92 6.81
CA LYS A 70 -0.44 -2.49 8.21
C LYS A 70 1.03 -2.34 8.58
N SER A 71 1.92 -3.15 8.01
CA SER A 71 3.35 -3.21 8.37
C SER A 71 4.23 -2.15 7.70
N GLY A 72 3.66 -1.09 7.11
CA GLY A 72 4.43 0.01 6.50
C GLY A 72 5.09 -0.31 5.15
N VAL A 73 5.25 -1.59 4.79
CA VAL A 73 5.83 -2.00 3.50
C VAL A 73 4.95 -1.59 2.30
N ARG A 74 3.62 -1.53 2.49
CA ARG A 74 2.63 -0.91 1.57
C ARG A 74 1.60 -0.04 2.31
N GLY A 75 1.90 0.32 3.56
CA GLY A 75 0.92 0.83 4.51
C GLY A 75 1.21 2.24 5.00
N ASN A 76 0.54 3.25 4.45
CA ASN A 76 0.54 4.62 4.95
C ASN A 76 1.95 5.14 5.24
N ARG A 77 2.74 5.31 4.17
CA ARG A 77 4.11 5.85 4.22
C ARG A 77 4.04 7.32 4.68
N PRO A 78 4.34 7.65 5.95
CA PRO A 78 4.16 9.01 6.45
C PRO A 78 5.10 9.99 5.74
N ASP A 79 6.28 9.51 5.38
CA ASP A 79 7.26 10.18 4.52
C ASP A 79 6.67 10.51 3.14
N ALA A 80 6.06 9.55 2.45
CA ALA A 80 5.45 9.78 1.15
C ALA A 80 4.26 10.76 1.22
N LEU A 81 3.44 10.69 2.27
CA LEU A 81 2.39 11.69 2.52
C LEU A 81 2.98 13.09 2.65
N MET A 82 4.02 13.26 3.48
CA MET A 82 4.66 14.55 3.67
C MET A 82 5.29 15.07 2.38
N TYR A 83 5.92 14.20 1.58
CA TYR A 83 6.45 14.59 0.27
C TYR A 83 5.35 15.00 -0.71
N CYS A 84 4.21 14.32 -0.74
CA CYS A 84 3.05 14.75 -1.53
C CYS A 84 2.51 16.10 -1.04
N LEU A 85 2.46 16.35 0.27
CA LEU A 85 2.03 17.64 0.83
C LEU A 85 2.99 18.76 0.41
N SER A 86 4.30 18.57 0.59
CA SER A 86 5.31 19.55 0.16
C SER A 86 5.26 19.80 -1.35
N ALA A 87 5.00 18.77 -2.16
CA ALA A 87 4.80 18.92 -3.59
C ALA A 87 3.56 19.77 -3.91
N LEU A 88 2.41 19.51 -3.26
CA LEU A 88 1.19 20.31 -3.42
C LEU A 88 1.42 21.78 -3.07
N GLU A 89 2.05 22.06 -1.93
CA GLU A 89 2.39 23.40 -1.48
C GLU A 89 3.29 24.13 -2.48
N LYS A 90 4.31 23.44 -3.01
CA LYS A 90 5.24 24.02 -3.99
C LYS A 90 4.56 24.26 -5.33
N PHE A 91 3.82 23.27 -5.85
CA PHE A 91 3.20 23.34 -7.16
C PHE A 91 1.98 24.28 -7.20
N SER A 92 1.33 24.55 -6.07
CA SER A 92 0.23 25.53 -5.99
C SER A 92 0.65 26.95 -6.40
N LYS A 93 1.94 27.26 -6.31
CA LYS A 93 2.52 28.56 -6.68
C LYS A 93 2.99 28.62 -8.14
N LEU A 94 2.91 27.51 -8.87
CA LEU A 94 3.39 27.38 -10.25
C LEU A 94 2.21 27.32 -11.23
N SER A 95 2.44 27.90 -12.41
CA SER A 95 1.59 27.67 -13.58
C SER A 95 1.82 26.26 -14.16
N ASP A 96 0.90 25.80 -15.01
CA ASP A 96 1.03 24.49 -15.65
C ASP A 96 2.25 24.44 -16.58
N ASP A 97 2.64 25.55 -17.20
CA ASP A 97 3.81 25.63 -18.07
C ASP A 97 5.14 25.57 -17.30
N GLU A 98 5.16 26.01 -16.05
CA GLU A 98 6.29 25.83 -15.13
C GLU A 98 6.33 24.42 -14.52
N LEU A 99 5.16 23.80 -14.31
CA LEU A 99 5.07 22.45 -13.73
C LEU A 99 5.42 21.33 -14.72
N LYS A 100 5.07 21.49 -16.00
CA LYS A 100 5.38 20.52 -17.07
C LYS A 100 6.86 20.14 -17.14
N PRO A 101 7.84 21.07 -17.22
CA PRO A 101 9.26 20.70 -17.31
C PRO A 101 9.73 19.93 -16.07
N ILE A 102 9.22 20.24 -14.89
CA ILE A 102 9.51 19.49 -13.65
C ILE A 102 9.02 18.05 -13.78
N LEU A 103 7.76 17.84 -14.19
CA LEU A 103 7.20 16.51 -14.40
C LEU A 103 8.02 15.70 -15.41
N TYR A 104 8.34 16.28 -16.57
CA TYR A 104 9.10 15.60 -17.61
C TYR A 104 10.52 15.25 -17.17
N GLU A 105 11.21 16.17 -16.49
CA GLU A 105 12.58 15.92 -16.04
C GLU A 105 12.65 14.78 -15.01
N ILE A 106 11.73 14.77 -14.04
CA ILE A 106 11.66 13.69 -13.06
C ILE A 106 11.29 12.36 -13.73
N ALA A 107 10.35 12.37 -14.68
CA ALA A 107 9.96 11.16 -15.42
C ALA A 107 11.13 10.58 -16.24
N MET A 108 11.89 11.42 -16.95
CA MET A 108 13.08 11.00 -17.69
C MET A 108 14.16 10.43 -16.78
N ALA A 109 14.39 11.05 -15.61
CA ALA A 109 15.33 10.51 -14.63
C ALA A 109 14.85 9.15 -14.06
N GLY A 110 13.53 8.94 -14.00
CA GLY A 110 12.89 7.73 -13.51
C GLY A 110 12.94 6.52 -14.46
N GLU A 111 13.31 6.68 -15.74
CA GLU A 111 13.40 5.55 -16.70
C GLU A 111 14.39 4.47 -16.25
N LYS A 112 15.46 4.87 -15.55
CA LYS A 112 16.46 3.94 -15.00
C LYS A 112 16.07 3.39 -13.62
N GLY A 113 14.92 3.81 -13.10
CA GLY A 113 14.44 3.51 -11.75
C GLY A 113 15.05 4.44 -10.69
N PHE A 114 14.19 4.90 -9.78
CA PHE A 114 14.61 5.56 -8.55
C PHE A 114 14.88 4.52 -7.46
N ASP A 115 15.94 4.72 -6.68
CA ASP A 115 16.17 3.95 -5.47
C ASP A 115 15.31 4.52 -4.34
N ILE A 116 14.06 4.07 -4.26
CA ILE A 116 13.06 4.60 -3.32
C ILE A 116 13.27 4.12 -1.87
N ASN A 117 14.10 3.09 -1.68
CA ASN A 117 14.35 2.49 -0.37
C ASN A 117 15.67 2.96 0.24
N ASN A 118 16.52 3.67 -0.52
CA ASN A 118 17.76 4.24 -0.05
C ASN A 118 17.58 5.76 0.22
N PRO A 119 17.40 6.17 1.48
CA PRO A 119 17.24 7.56 1.82
C PRO A 119 18.53 8.37 1.70
N ASP A 120 19.71 7.78 1.45
CA ASP A 120 20.97 8.51 1.31
C ASP A 120 21.26 8.90 -0.14
N LYS A 121 20.67 8.18 -1.10
CA LYS A 121 20.83 8.50 -2.52
C LYS A 121 20.04 9.77 -2.86
N ARG A 122 20.75 10.76 -3.43
CA ARG A 122 20.21 12.06 -3.81
C ARG A 122 20.07 12.20 -5.32
N TYR A 123 19.04 12.91 -5.73
CA TYR A 123 18.69 13.25 -7.10
C TYR A 123 18.48 14.76 -7.17
N THR A 124 18.96 15.38 -8.23
CA THR A 124 18.82 16.83 -8.48
C THR A 124 18.19 17.05 -9.84
N PHE A 125 17.35 18.07 -9.96
CA PHE A 125 16.66 18.42 -11.19
C PHE A 125 16.93 19.88 -11.52
N LYS A 126 17.11 20.21 -12.80
CA LYS A 126 17.37 21.57 -13.27
C LYS A 126 16.14 22.46 -13.14
N SER A 127 14.96 21.87 -13.30
CA SER A 127 13.67 22.58 -13.32
C SER A 127 13.12 22.85 -11.92
N ILE A 128 13.74 22.27 -10.87
CA ILE A 128 13.30 22.46 -9.50
C ILE A 128 14.49 22.37 -8.52
N GLU A 129 14.70 23.44 -7.76
CA GLU A 129 15.74 23.48 -6.74
C GLU A 129 15.46 22.50 -5.58
N GLY A 130 16.51 21.76 -5.20
CA GLY A 130 16.56 20.87 -4.04
C GLY A 130 17.36 19.60 -4.29
N ASP A 131 17.65 18.89 -3.20
CA ASP A 131 18.16 17.52 -3.21
C ASP A 131 17.02 16.57 -2.82
N PHE A 132 16.73 15.61 -3.69
CA PHE A 132 15.57 14.73 -3.57
C PHE A 132 16.00 13.30 -3.28
N SER A 133 15.32 12.62 -2.36
CA SER A 133 15.41 11.16 -2.29
C SER A 133 14.66 10.51 -3.46
N GLY A 134 14.93 9.24 -3.74
CA GLY A 134 14.19 8.50 -4.78
C GLY A 134 12.67 8.50 -4.53
N LEU A 135 12.26 8.30 -3.27
CA LEU A 135 10.84 8.34 -2.90
C LEU A 135 10.25 9.74 -3.12
N GLN A 136 10.96 10.79 -2.71
CA GLN A 136 10.48 12.16 -2.86
C GLN A 136 10.30 12.54 -4.33
N ALA A 137 11.23 12.16 -5.20
CA ALA A 137 11.09 12.37 -6.65
C ALA A 137 9.83 11.70 -7.20
N VAL A 138 9.57 10.45 -6.82
CA VAL A 138 8.35 9.73 -7.23
C VAL A 138 7.07 10.41 -6.70
N CYS A 139 7.06 10.87 -5.44
CA CYS A 139 5.94 11.61 -4.87
C CYS A 139 5.67 12.94 -5.61
N TYR A 140 6.72 13.67 -5.99
CA TYR A 140 6.63 14.91 -6.75
C TYR A 140 6.09 14.65 -8.16
N MET A 141 6.62 13.63 -8.84
CA MET A 141 6.12 13.19 -10.16
C MET A 141 4.64 12.82 -10.12
N TYR A 142 4.24 12.00 -9.14
CA TYR A 142 2.85 11.60 -8.96
C TYR A 142 1.95 12.82 -8.73
N THR A 143 2.33 13.72 -7.83
CA THR A 143 1.55 14.93 -7.51
C THR A 143 1.41 15.85 -8.73
N ALA A 144 2.47 16.05 -9.51
CA ALA A 144 2.42 16.84 -10.74
C ALA A 144 1.53 16.20 -11.80
N SER A 145 1.58 14.87 -11.96
CA SER A 145 0.72 14.15 -12.90
C SER A 145 -0.78 14.23 -12.55
N GLN A 146 -1.13 14.27 -11.26
CA GLN A 146 -2.54 14.41 -10.85
C GLN A 146 -3.15 15.74 -11.32
N ARG A 147 -2.31 16.78 -11.47
CA ARG A 147 -2.73 18.09 -12.00
C ARG A 147 -2.69 18.14 -13.53
N LEU A 148 -1.61 17.67 -14.14
CA LEU A 148 -1.36 17.85 -15.59
C LEU A 148 -1.96 16.74 -16.46
N LEU A 149 -2.09 15.53 -15.93
CA LEU A 149 -2.48 14.32 -16.66
C LEU A 149 -3.58 13.55 -15.89
N PRO A 150 -4.72 14.18 -15.60
CA PRO A 150 -5.78 13.56 -14.81
C PRO A 150 -6.30 12.30 -15.50
N GLY A 151 -6.36 11.18 -14.78
CA GLY A 151 -6.83 9.90 -15.28
C GLY A 151 -5.78 8.99 -15.92
N GLN A 152 -4.53 9.45 -16.07
CA GLN A 152 -3.44 8.57 -16.50
C GLN A 152 -2.96 7.70 -15.35
N ASN A 153 -2.93 6.38 -15.55
CA ASN A 153 -2.36 5.44 -14.58
C ASN A 153 -0.85 5.32 -14.79
N LEU A 154 -0.06 5.85 -13.85
CA LEU A 154 1.40 5.74 -13.87
C LEU A 154 1.93 4.43 -13.27
N GLY A 155 1.05 3.54 -12.78
CA GLY A 155 1.46 2.32 -12.08
C GLY A 155 2.09 2.56 -10.70
N ILE A 156 1.93 3.77 -10.16
CA ILE A 156 2.48 4.20 -8.87
C ILE A 156 1.37 4.15 -7.81
N ASP A 157 1.59 3.36 -6.75
CA ASP A 157 0.63 3.23 -5.66
C ASP A 157 0.88 4.30 -4.56
N LEU A 158 0.49 5.54 -4.86
CA LEU A 158 0.54 6.68 -3.93
C LEU A 158 -0.83 7.38 -3.73
N SER A 159 -1.89 6.75 -4.23
CA SER A 159 -3.24 7.35 -4.26
C SER A 159 -3.75 7.74 -2.86
N ARG A 160 -3.44 6.93 -1.85
CA ARG A 160 -3.89 7.14 -0.46
C ARG A 160 -3.13 8.28 0.21
N GLU A 161 -1.80 8.29 0.08
CA GLU A 161 -0.91 9.31 0.61
C GLU A 161 -1.24 10.67 -0.02
N TYR A 162 -1.39 10.71 -1.34
CA TYR A 162 -1.82 11.90 -2.06
C TYR A 162 -3.20 12.39 -1.63
N ALA A 163 -4.19 11.50 -1.49
CA ALA A 163 -5.53 11.89 -1.06
C ALA A 163 -5.52 12.56 0.33
N LYS A 164 -4.75 12.00 1.28
CA LYS A 164 -4.58 12.60 2.61
C LYS A 164 -3.84 13.93 2.54
N ALA A 165 -2.75 14.01 1.77
CA ALA A 165 -2.00 15.24 1.57
C ALA A 165 -2.90 16.34 0.97
N LEU A 166 -3.77 15.99 0.01
CA LEU A 166 -4.72 16.91 -0.59
C LEU A 166 -5.76 17.41 0.43
N SER A 167 -6.26 16.54 1.31
CA SER A 167 -7.14 16.94 2.40
C SER A 167 -6.46 17.92 3.36
N LEU A 168 -5.20 17.67 3.74
CA LEU A 168 -4.43 18.56 4.61
C LEU A 168 -4.13 19.91 3.94
N PHE A 169 -3.74 19.89 2.67
CA PHE A 169 -3.45 21.08 1.88
C PHE A 169 -4.68 21.99 1.76
N LYS A 170 -5.86 21.42 1.48
CA LYS A 170 -7.12 22.16 1.41
C LYS A 170 -7.58 22.68 2.78
N GLY A 171 -7.38 21.91 3.84
CA GLY A 171 -7.73 22.32 5.21
C GLY A 171 -6.80 23.38 5.81
N SER A 172 -5.59 23.52 5.27
CA SER A 172 -4.58 24.52 5.69
C SER A 172 -4.58 25.78 4.82
N SER A 173 -5.35 25.79 3.74
CA SER A 173 -5.53 26.97 2.88
C SER A 173 -6.64 27.85 3.48
N PRO A 174 -6.35 29.09 3.93
CA PRO A 174 -7.34 30.01 4.51
C PRO A 174 -8.38 30.50 3.50
#